data_AF-A0A7Y8EZV2-F1
#
_entry.id   AF-A0A7Y8EZV2-F1
#
_cell.length_a   1.000
_cell.length_b   1.000
_cell.length_c   1.000
_cell.angle_alpha   90.00
_cell.angle_beta   90.00
_cell.angle_gamma   90.00
#
_symmetry.space_group_name_H-M   'P 1'
#
loop_
_entity.id
_entity.type
_entity.pdbx_description
1 polymer ?
#
loop_
_entity_poly.entity_id
_entity_poly.type
_entity_poly.pdbx_seq_one_letter_code
_entity_poly.pdbx_strand_id
1 'polypeptide(L)' 'MNTLNGLIPCIISGGSGTRLWPVSRQNMPKPFMRMRDGQSLLQKT' A
#
# COMPACT_ATOMS: atom_id res chain seq x y z
N MET A 1 -16.68 -0.23 27.35
CA MET A 1 -16.03 -0.91 26.19
C MET A 1 -16.94 -0.68 24.99
N ASN A 2 -16.59 0.22 24.08
CA ASN A 2 -17.40 0.45 22.88
C ASN A 2 -17.24 -0.75 21.95
N THR A 3 -18.34 -1.44 21.69
CA THR A 3 -18.44 -2.43 20.61
C THR A 3 -18.33 -1.71 19.27
N LEU A 4 -17.33 -2.08 18.46
CA LEU A 4 -17.25 -1.66 17.06
C LEU A 4 -18.29 -2.44 16.25
N ASN A 5 -19.57 -2.08 16.40
CA ASN A 5 -20.60 -2.45 15.45
C ASN A 5 -20.44 -1.55 14.21
N GLY A 6 -19.54 -1.93 13.32
CA GLY A 6 -19.21 -1.13 12.15
C GLY A 6 -18.22 -1.83 11.24
N LEU A 7 -18.35 -1.58 9.94
CA LEU A 7 -17.47 -2.06 8.87
C LEU A 7 -15.99 -1.97 9.28
N ILE A 8 -15.26 -3.07 9.11
CA ILE A 8 -13.81 -3.11 9.31
C ILE A 8 -13.16 -2.94 7.94
N PRO A 9 -12.55 -1.78 7.64
CA PRO A 9 -11.80 -1.61 6.40
C PRO A 9 -10.56 -2.51 6.45
N CYS A 10 -10.42 -3.40 5.47
CA CYS A 10 -9.26 -4.26 5.31
C CYS A 10 -8.55 -3.92 4.00
N ILE A 11 -7.31 -3.43 4.10
CA ILE A 11 -6.49 -3.11 2.93
C ILE A 11 -5.60 -4.31 2.62
N ILE A 12 -5.86 -4.98 1.49
CA ILE A 12 -5.01 -6.05 1.00
C ILE A 12 -3.89 -5.43 0.17
N SER A 13 -2.74 -5.17 0.81
CA SER A 13 -1.55 -4.61 0.14
C SER A 13 -0.47 -5.67 -0.04
N GLY A 14 -0.38 -6.24 -1.23
CA GLY A 14 0.62 -7.25 -1.59
C GLY A 14 0.99 -7.18 -3.08
N GLY A 15 2.02 -7.93 -3.45
CA GLY A 15 2.54 -7.99 -4.82
C GLY A 15 3.91 -7.33 -4.97
N SER A 16 4.87 -8.10 -5.47
CA SER A 16 6.26 -7.67 -5.69
C SER A 16 6.39 -6.57 -6.77
N GLY A 17 5.32 -6.26 -7.49
CA GLY A 17 5.31 -5.24 -8.54
C GLY A 17 6.29 -5.53 -9.68
N THR A 18 6.48 -6.81 -10.04
CA THR A 18 7.44 -7.24 -11.09
C THR A 18 7.27 -6.54 -12.44
N ARG A 19 6.06 -6.11 -12.80
CA ARG A 19 5.79 -5.28 -14.00
C ARG A 19 6.29 -3.84 -13.91
N LEU A 20 6.61 -3.37 -12.71
CA LEU A 20 7.18 -2.04 -12.42
C LEU A 20 8.67 -2.14 -12.09
N TRP A 21 9.33 -3.24 -12.43
CA TRP A 21 10.78 -3.32 -12.36
C TRP A 21 11.40 -2.27 -13.30
N PRO A 22 12.48 -1.56 -12.92
CA PRO A 22 13.30 -1.73 -11.71
C PRO A 22 12.79 -0.98 -10.47
N VAL A 23 11.71 -0.21 -10.60
CA VAL A 23 11.19 0.72 -9.58
C VAL A 23 10.57 -0.02 -8.39
N SER A 24 9.86 -1.13 -8.62
CA SER A 24 9.40 -2.04 -7.56
C SER A 24 10.38 -3.19 -7.38
N ARG A 25 10.86 -3.40 -6.15
CA ARG A 25 11.76 -4.49 -5.77
C ARG A 25 11.21 -5.24 -4.56
N GLN A 26 11.72 -6.44 -4.28
CA GLN A 26 11.35 -7.16 -3.05
C GLN A 26 11.55 -6.30 -1.79
N ASN A 27 12.67 -5.57 -1.70
CA ASN A 27 12.97 -4.70 -0.56
C ASN A 27 12.26 -3.34 -0.63
N MET A 28 11.57 -3.03 -1.73
CA MET A 28 10.81 -1.79 -1.92
C MET A 28 9.55 -2.07 -2.74
N PRO A 29 8.53 -2.69 -2.13
CA PRO A 29 7.35 -3.13 -2.84
C PRO A 29 6.41 -1.97 -3.14
N LYS A 30 5.60 -2.14 -4.19
CA LYS A 30 4.70 -1.12 -4.75
C LYS A 30 3.90 -0.30 -3.71
N PRO A 31 3.28 -0.88 -2.66
CA PRO A 31 2.49 -0.09 -1.71
C PRO A 31 3.27 1.04 -1.02
N PHE A 32 4.59 0.90 -0.86
CA PHE A 32 5.45 1.92 -0.22
C PHE A 32 6.17 2.83 -1.22
N MET A 33 5.95 2.66 -2.52
CA MET A 33 6.54 3.53 -3.54
C MET A 33 5.99 4.96 -3.39
N ARG A 34 6.90 5.94 -3.33
CA ARG A 34 6.57 7.37 -3.24
C ARG A 34 6.13 7.91 -4.60
N MET A 35 5.05 8.69 -4.58
CA MET A 35 4.52 9.42 -5.72
C MET A 35 5.12 10.83 -5.78
N ARG A 36 4.85 11.58 -6.86
CA ARG A 36 5.38 12.94 -7.08
C ARG A 36 5.03 13.95 -5.97
N ASP A 37 3.97 13.69 -5.23
CA ASP A 37 3.51 14.49 -4.09
C ASP A 37 4.08 14.03 -2.75
N GLY A 38 5.02 13.08 -2.76
CA GLY A 38 5.74 12.61 -1.58
C GLY A 38 5.02 11.53 -0.77
N GLN A 39 3.73 11.25 -1.05
CA GLN A 39 2.94 10.21 -0.41
C GLN A 39 3.19 8.84 -1.04
N SER A 40 3.03 7.77 -0.27
CA SER A 40 3.05 6.40 -0.81
C SER A 40 1.71 6.01 -1.44
N LEU A 41 1.72 4.98 -2.29
CA LEU A 41 0.48 4.37 -2.82
C LEU A 41 -0.47 3.93 -1.71
N LEU A 42 0.08 3.35 -0.63
CA LEU A 42 -0.71 2.95 0.53
C LEU A 42 -1.35 4.14 1.24
N GLN A 43 -0.64 5.27 1.36
CA GLN A 43 -1.17 6.48 2.01
C GLN A 43 -2.29 7.17 1.22
N LYS A 44 -2.37 6.90 -0.08
CA LYS A 44 -3.43 7.41 -0.97
C LYS A 44 -4.69 6.56 -0.98
N THR A 45 -4.67 5.37 -0.38
CA THR A 45 -5.78 4.41 -0.39
C THR A 45 -6.51 4.43 0.94
#